data_AF-A0A6P0Y563-F1
#
_entry.id   AF-A0A6P0Y563-F1
#
_cell.length_a   1.000
_cell.length_b   1.000
_cell.length_c   1.000
_cell.angle_alpha   90.00
_cell.angle_beta   90.00
_cell.angle_gamma   90.00
#
_symmetry.space_group_name_H-M   'P 1'
#
loop_
_entity.id
_entity.type
_entity.pdbx_description
1 polymer ?
#
loop_
_entity_poly.entity_id
_entity_poly.type
_entity_poly.pdbx_seq_one_letter_code
_entity_poly.pdbx_strand_id
1 'polypeptide(L)'
;MLKVNYHEYINSYEWKNKGRIFLKKVGRRCQIFPWIKLKKYNIHHCTYKNLGNERWNIDCIVLSKTAHNLIHGWLAGSLTVIRVSEQNKNPKNKYPNTCQKIIHIYAIIVGFLLYLIKFI
;
A
#
# COMPACT_ATOMS: atom_id res chain seq x y z
N MET A 1 -10.87 -16.72 -13.88
CA MET A 1 -9.84 -15.77 -13.39
C MET A 1 -8.51 -16.50 -13.38
N LEU A 2 -7.51 -16.06 -14.15
CA LEU A 2 -6.16 -16.62 -14.04
C LEU A 2 -5.67 -16.37 -12.61
N LYS A 3 -5.34 -17.44 -11.89
CA LYS A 3 -4.86 -17.37 -10.52
C LYS A 3 -3.39 -16.94 -10.58
N VAL A 4 -3.15 -15.63 -10.57
CA VAL A 4 -1.80 -15.06 -10.55
C VAL A 4 -1.06 -15.64 -9.33
N ASN A 5 0.09 -16.28 -9.57
CA ASN A 5 0.98 -16.65 -8.47
C ASN A 5 1.49 -15.36 -7.83
N TYR A 6 1.00 -15.07 -6.62
CA TYR A 6 1.29 -13.81 -5.93
C TYR A 6 2.81 -13.58 -5.78
N HIS A 7 3.55 -14.62 -5.40
CA HIS A 7 4.98 -14.51 -5.13
C HIS A 7 5.76 -14.20 -6.41
N GLU A 8 5.47 -14.90 -7.51
CA GLU A 8 6.09 -14.62 -8.80
C GLU A 8 5.72 -13.20 -9.28
N TYR A 9 4.46 -12.83 -9.14
CA TYR A 9 3.94 -11.55 -9.56
C TYR A 9 4.59 -10.37 -8.83
N ILE A 10 4.70 -10.39 -7.49
CA ILE A 10 5.32 -9.28 -6.77
C ILE A 10 6.83 -9.15 -7.05
N ASN A 11 7.47 -10.21 -7.57
CA ASN A 11 8.88 -10.20 -7.94
C ASN A 11 9.11 -9.86 -9.44
N SER A 12 8.03 -9.84 -10.23
CA SER A 12 8.03 -9.62 -11.67
C SER A 12 8.48 -8.21 -12.09
N TYR A 13 8.80 -8.07 -13.38
CA TYR A 13 9.12 -6.77 -13.97
C TYR A 13 7.89 -5.85 -14.01
N GLU A 14 6.73 -6.43 -14.31
CA GLU A 14 5.43 -5.78 -14.42
C GLU A 14 5.06 -5.08 -13.12
N TRP A 15 5.18 -5.78 -11.98
CA TRP A 15 4.92 -5.20 -10.66
C TRP A 15 5.90 -4.07 -10.33
N LYS A 16 7.20 -4.27 -10.60
CA LYS A 16 8.22 -3.23 -10.40
C LYS A 16 7.94 -1.99 -11.25
N ASN A 17 7.51 -2.17 -12.49
CA ASN A 17 7.15 -1.06 -13.38
C ASN A 17 5.90 -0.33 -12.90
N LYS A 18 4.84 -1.07 -12.52
CA LYS A 18 3.62 -0.52 -11.92
C LYS A 18 3.93 0.31 -10.67
N GLY A 19 4.82 -0.18 -9.80
CA GLY A 19 5.30 0.55 -8.63
C GLY A 19 6.01 1.86 -8.97
N ARG A 20 6.85 1.88 -10.01
CA ARG A 20 7.51 3.12 -10.49
C ARG A 20 6.49 4.15 -10.98
N ILE A 21 5.49 3.69 -11.74
CA ILE A 21 4.39 4.55 -12.23
C ILE A 21 3.64 5.15 -11.04
N PHE A 22 3.26 4.34 -10.06
CA PHE A 22 2.53 4.80 -8.87
C PHE A 22 3.34 5.81 -8.06
N LEU A 23 4.63 5.54 -7.83
CA LEU A 23 5.56 6.46 -7.18
C LEU A 23 5.65 7.80 -7.92
N LYS A 24 5.70 7.78 -9.27
CA LYS A 24 5.70 9.00 -10.08
C LYS A 24 4.39 9.77 -9.88
N LYS A 25 3.23 9.12 -9.82
CA LYS A 25 1.94 9.80 -9.63
C LYS A 25 1.85 10.60 -8.32
N VAL A 26 2.47 10.11 -7.24
CA VAL A 26 2.47 10.80 -5.93
C VAL A 26 3.68 11.71 -5.69
N GLY A 27 4.45 12.04 -6.73
CA GLY A 27 5.58 12.98 -6.60
C GLY A 27 6.74 12.42 -5.79
N ARG A 28 6.85 11.08 -5.77
CA ARG A 28 7.81 10.36 -4.94
C ARG A 28 7.67 10.69 -3.45
N ARG A 29 6.45 10.95 -2.95
CA ARG A 29 6.18 11.20 -1.53
C ARG A 29 5.40 10.04 -0.91
N CYS A 30 5.56 9.85 0.41
CA CYS A 30 4.80 8.85 1.17
C CYS A 30 3.35 9.31 1.32
N GLN A 31 2.38 8.44 1.05
CA GLN A 31 0.96 8.80 1.18
C GLN A 31 0.46 8.86 2.62
N ILE A 32 1.18 8.31 3.59
CA ILE A 32 0.86 8.48 5.03
C ILE A 32 1.65 9.63 5.66
N PHE A 33 2.85 9.91 5.16
CA PHE A 33 3.72 10.96 5.67
C PHE A 33 4.15 11.86 4.50
N PRO A 34 3.27 12.73 3.98
CA PRO A 34 3.49 13.46 2.73
C PRO A 34 4.74 14.35 2.71
N TRP A 35 5.22 14.77 3.88
CA TRP A 35 6.47 15.51 4.01
C TRP A 35 7.72 14.66 3.67
N ILE A 36 7.63 13.33 3.72
CA ILE A 36 8.74 12.41 3.42
C ILE A 36 8.85 12.15 1.91
N LYS A 37 9.99 12.54 1.32
CA LYS A 37 10.37 12.17 -0.05
C LYS A 37 11.04 10.78 -0.07
N LEU A 38 10.60 9.93 -0.98
CA LEU A 38 10.97 8.53 -1.05
C LEU A 38 12.18 8.31 -1.99
N LYS A 39 13.29 7.86 -1.40
CA LYS A 39 14.42 7.25 -2.12
C LYS A 39 14.18 5.76 -2.36
N LYS A 40 13.73 5.06 -1.31
CA LYS A 40 13.20 3.69 -1.33
C LYS A 40 11.72 3.73 -0.97
N TYR A 41 10.92 2.85 -1.56
CA TYR A 41 9.46 2.85 -1.39
C TYR A 41 8.90 1.43 -1.36
N ASN A 42 7.71 1.28 -0.80
CA ASN A 42 6.91 0.07 -0.87
C ASN A 42 5.56 0.39 -1.52
N ILE A 43 5.07 -0.53 -2.34
CA ILE A 43 3.69 -0.49 -2.82
C ILE A 43 2.86 -1.34 -1.88
N HIS A 44 1.98 -0.68 -1.16
CA HIS A 44 1.12 -1.26 -0.15
C HIS A 44 -0.24 -1.58 -0.75
N HIS A 45 -0.71 -2.82 -0.58
CA HIS A 45 -2.04 -3.23 -1.03
C HIS A 45 -3.08 -2.87 0.03
N CYS A 46 -3.97 -1.93 -0.28
CA CYS A 46 -5.15 -1.65 0.55
C CYS A 46 -6.17 -2.81 0.47
N THR A 47 -6.18 -3.50 -0.68
CA THR A 47 -6.98 -4.70 -0.93
C THR A 47 -6.29 -5.59 -1.99
N TYR A 48 -6.67 -6.87 -2.02
CA TYR A 48 -6.15 -7.86 -2.97
C TYR A 48 -7.20 -8.29 -4.01
N LYS A 49 -8.35 -7.60 -4.07
CA LYS A 49 -9.48 -7.96 -4.96
C LYS A 49 -9.14 -7.95 -6.45
N ASN A 50 -8.22 -7.07 -6.87
CA ASN A 50 -7.82 -6.89 -8.27
C ASN A 50 -6.37 -7.31 -8.51
N LEU A 51 -5.90 -8.39 -7.87
CA LEU A 51 -4.52 -8.84 -8.02
C LEU A 51 -4.15 -9.06 -9.51
N GLY A 52 -3.02 -8.49 -9.94
CA GLY A 52 -2.59 -8.42 -11.36
C GLY A 52 -3.06 -7.16 -12.08
N ASN A 53 -4.22 -6.61 -11.69
CA ASN A 53 -4.90 -5.47 -12.33
C ASN A 53 -5.15 -4.32 -11.33
N GLU A 54 -4.26 -4.14 -10.37
CA GLU A 54 -4.45 -3.19 -9.28
C GLU A 54 -4.50 -1.75 -9.78
N ARG A 55 -5.48 -1.00 -9.26
CA ARG A 55 -5.65 0.42 -9.54
C ARG A 55 -4.84 1.26 -8.55
N TRP A 56 -4.11 2.23 -9.09
CA TRP A 56 -3.42 3.24 -8.30
C TRP A 56 -4.41 4.00 -7.40
N ASN A 57 -4.00 4.24 -6.16
CA ASN A 57 -4.73 5.05 -5.17
C ASN A 57 -6.12 4.52 -4.81
N ILE A 58 -6.38 3.24 -5.06
CA ILE A 58 -7.59 2.53 -4.64
C ILE A 58 -7.20 1.17 -4.07
N ASP A 59 -6.56 0.36 -4.92
CA ASP A 59 -6.13 -0.98 -4.55
C ASP A 59 -4.72 -0.95 -3.94
N CYS A 60 -3.88 -0.01 -4.39
CA CYS A 60 -2.53 0.20 -3.89
C CYS A 60 -2.18 1.66 -3.60
N ILE A 61 -1.35 1.87 -2.57
CA ILE A 61 -0.78 3.16 -2.17
C ILE A 61 0.76 3.05 -2.02
N VAL A 62 1.45 4.18 -2.10
CA VAL A 62 2.92 4.28 -2.06
C VAL A 62 3.38 4.76 -0.69
N LEU A 63 4.19 3.95 -0.02
CA LEU A 63 4.60 4.19 1.36
C LEU A 63 6.13 4.16 1.54
N SER A 64 6.58 4.84 2.60
CA SER A 64 7.90 4.57 3.19
C SER A 64 7.89 3.21 3.90
N LYS A 65 9.08 2.68 4.22
CA LYS A 65 9.19 1.46 5.05
C LYS A 65 8.52 1.66 6.42
N THR A 66 8.71 2.82 7.04
CA THR A 66 8.10 3.15 8.34
C THR A 66 6.58 3.12 8.28
N ALA A 67 5.98 3.76 7.27
CA ALA A 67 4.52 3.76 7.11
C ALA A 67 3.97 2.36 6.81
N HIS A 68 4.68 1.57 6.00
CA HIS A 68 4.30 0.18 5.73
C HIS A 68 4.34 -0.68 7.00
N ASN A 69 5.39 -0.53 7.82
CA ASN A 69 5.52 -1.22 9.10
C ASN A 69 4.47 -0.78 10.12
N LEU A 70 4.07 0.50 10.11
CA LEU A 70 2.98 0.99 10.96
C LEU A 70 1.67 0.24 10.66
N ILE A 71 1.32 0.06 9.39
CA ILE A 71 0.10 -0.65 8.97
C ILE A 71 0.14 -2.13 9.36
N HIS A 72 1.26 -2.80 9.07
CA HIS A 72 1.40 -4.24 9.27
C HIS A 72 1.94 -4.64 10.65
N GLY A 73 2.26 -3.68 11.52
CA GLY A 73 2.65 -3.93 12.90
C GLY A 73 1.62 -3.34 13.85
N TRP A 74 1.85 -2.09 14.26
CA TRP A 74 1.07 -1.45 15.31
C TRP A 74 -0.43 -1.39 15.01
N LEU A 75 -0.82 -0.98 13.79
CA LEU A 75 -2.24 -0.95 13.40
C LEU A 75 -2.85 -2.34 13.21
N ALA A 76 -2.02 -3.37 13.07
CA ALA A 76 -2.45 -4.76 13.07
C ALA A 76 -2.57 -5.34 14.48
N GLY A 77 -2.24 -4.58 15.53
CA GLY A 77 -2.23 -5.03 16.93
C GLY A 77 -0.97 -5.82 17.32
N SER A 78 0.15 -5.60 16.61
CA SER A 78 1.40 -6.32 16.83
C SER A 78 2.57 -5.35 17.05
N LEU A 79 3.53 -5.72 17.91
CA LEU A 79 4.79 -4.99 18.10
C LEU A 79 5.75 -5.20 16.92
N THR A 80 5.56 -6.26 16.14
CA THR A 80 6.38 -6.60 14.96
C THR A 80 5.52 -6.62 13.69
N VAL A 81 6.17 -6.49 12.53
CA VAL A 81 5.48 -6.58 11.24
C VAL A 81 4.95 -7.99 11.02
N ILE A 82 3.64 -8.13 10.85
CA ILE A 82 2.97 -9.38 10.54
C ILE A 82 2.48 -9.39 9.10
N ARG A 83 2.51 -10.58 8.48
CA ARG A 83 1.96 -10.79 7.14
C ARG A 83 0.44 -10.74 7.19
N VAL A 84 -0.19 -10.29 6.11
CA VAL A 84 -1.66 -10.29 5.97
C VAL A 84 -2.25 -11.70 6.15
N SER A 85 -1.58 -12.72 5.62
CA SER A 85 -1.99 -14.12 5.79
C SER A 85 -1.98 -14.56 7.26
N GLU A 86 -1.02 -14.07 8.05
CA GLU A 86 -0.93 -14.36 9.48
C GLU A 86 -2.03 -13.63 10.25
N GLN A 87 -2.19 -12.32 10.00
CA GLN A 87 -3.24 -11.50 10.62
C GLN A 87 -4.63 -12.13 10.39
N ASN A 88 -4.89 -12.63 9.18
CA ASN A 88 -6.17 -13.22 8.80
C ASN A 88 -6.50 -14.56 9.47
N LYS A 89 -5.53 -15.20 10.15
CA LYS A 89 -5.83 -16.38 11.00
C LYS A 89 -6.68 -16.00 12.21
N ASN A 90 -6.61 -14.74 12.67
CA ASN A 90 -7.50 -14.24 13.71
C ASN A 90 -8.78 -13.67 13.08
N PRO A 91 -9.95 -14.33 13.23
CA PRO A 91 -11.18 -13.89 12.61
C PRO A 91 -11.69 -12.54 13.13
N LYS A 92 -11.31 -12.16 14.36
CA LYS A 92 -11.70 -10.88 14.98
C LYS A 92 -10.85 -9.69 14.52
N ASN A 93 -9.74 -9.94 13.84
CA ASN A 93 -8.80 -8.90 13.42
C ASN A 93 -8.35 -9.08 11.96
N LYS A 94 -9.28 -9.46 11.07
CA LYS A 94 -8.98 -9.63 9.65
C LYS A 94 -8.52 -8.33 9.00
N TYR A 95 -7.57 -8.46 8.09
CA TYR A 95 -7.03 -7.37 7.31
C TYR A 95 -7.99 -6.95 6.17
N PRO A 96 -8.14 -5.65 5.88
CA PRO A 96 -7.80 -4.55 6.79
C PRO A 96 -8.83 -4.43 7.92
N ASN A 97 -8.36 -4.25 9.16
CA ASN A 97 -9.22 -3.94 10.29
C ASN A 97 -9.65 -2.45 10.26
N THR A 98 -10.43 -2.00 11.25
CA THR A 98 -10.96 -0.62 11.27
C THR A 98 -9.86 0.45 11.23
N CYS A 99 -8.82 0.33 12.04
CA CYS A 99 -7.71 1.31 12.05
C CYS A 99 -6.94 1.30 10.73
N GLN A 100 -6.71 0.12 10.15
CA GLN A 100 -6.07 -0.03 8.84
C GLN A 100 -6.94 0.55 7.71
N LYS A 101 -8.28 0.42 7.78
CA LYS A 101 -9.18 1.06 6.81
C LYS A 101 -9.12 2.58 6.88
N ILE A 102 -9.13 3.15 8.09
CA ILE A 102 -9.04 4.60 8.30
C ILE A 102 -7.73 5.13 7.70
N ILE A 103 -6.60 4.49 7.99
CA ILE A 103 -5.31 4.95 7.45
C ILE A 103 -5.21 4.76 5.93
N HIS A 104 -5.84 3.71 5.36
CA HIS A 104 -5.93 3.55 3.91
C HIS A 104 -6.73 4.70 3.27
N ILE A 105 -7.89 5.06 3.82
CA ILE A 105 -8.71 6.16 3.32
C ILE A 105 -7.93 7.48 3.38
N TYR A 106 -7.29 7.76 4.52
CA TYR A 106 -6.42 8.93 4.65
C TYR A 106 -5.33 8.96 3.57
N ALA A 107 -4.61 7.85 3.39
CA ALA A 107 -3.54 7.76 2.40
C ALA A 107 -4.06 7.93 0.96
N ILE A 108 -5.27 7.45 0.67
CA ILE A 108 -5.93 7.64 -0.63
C ILE A 108 -6.23 9.13 -0.87
N ILE A 109 -6.79 9.83 0.11
CA ILE A 109 -7.06 11.27 0.03
C ILE A 109 -5.76 12.04 -0.19
N VAL A 110 -4.72 11.78 0.61
CA VAL A 110 -3.41 12.40 0.44
C VAL A 110 -2.80 12.09 -0.93
N GLY A 111 -2.93 10.85 -1.42
CA GLY A 111 -2.44 10.46 -2.74
C GLY A 111 -3.11 11.24 -3.87
N PHE A 112 -4.40 11.52 -3.75
CA PHE A 112 -5.14 12.35 -4.70
C PHE A 112 -4.66 13.80 -4.65
N LEU A 113 -4.50 14.38 -3.46
CA LEU A 113 -3.96 15.74 -3.30
C LEU A 113 -2.54 15.88 -3.85
N LEU A 114 -1.65 14.93 -3.55
CA LEU A 114 -0.29 14.88 -4.09
C LEU A 114 -0.27 14.79 -5.62
N TYR A 115 -1.24 14.10 -6.21
CA TYR A 115 -1.37 14.01 -7.65
C TYR A 115 -1.82 15.34 -8.27
N LEU A 116 -2.79 16.03 -7.67
CA LEU A 116 -3.27 17.34 -8.15
C LEU A 116 -2.17 18.41 -8.10
N ILE A 117 -1.41 18.48 -7.00
CA ILE A 117 -0.36 19.49 -6.79
C ILE A 117 0.77 19.38 -7.83
N LYS A 118 0.93 18.24 -8.51
CA LYS A 118 1.92 18.10 -9.59
C LYS A 118 1.64 18.91 -10.84
N PHE A 119 0.40 19.36 -11.00
CA PHE A 119 -0.06 20.07 -12.20
C PHE A 119 -0.23 21.57 -11.94
N ILE A 120 0.24 22.04 -10.79
CA ILE A 120 0.36 23.46 -10.41
C ILE A 120 1.85 23.78 -10.38
#